data_AF-I7BIU8-F1
#
_entry.id   AF-I7BIU8-F1
#
_cell.length_a   1.000
_cell.length_b   1.000
_cell.length_c   1.000
_cell.angle_alpha   90.00
_cell.angle_beta   90.00
_cell.angle_gamma   90.00
#
_symmetry.space_group_name_H-M   'P 1'
#
loop_
_entity.id
_entity.type
_entity.pdbx_description
1 polymer ?
#
loop_
_entity_poly.entity_id
_entity_poly.type
_entity_poly.pdbx_seq_one_letter_code
_entity_poly.pdbx_strand_id
1 'polypeptide(L)'
;MAHDTQDVAGNEVTFGGADEPLVTGERMWLEFEIVDAESGEPVENVSENLTVSIQLEGHEKTALESSEKYGEPGVYEAPVVFTEAGDYVVHLEGTINGEAVHTHFEKTVTDRATLEYPGDDAQSSAGSDESQSDGNETQSASFASATTTAVAVGIVGIAAAGVMVLCRRR
;
A
#
# COMPACT_ATOMS: atom_id res chain seq x y z
N MET A 1 -21.75 -3.52 0.69
CA MET A 1 -21.47 -4.49 -0.39
C MET A 1 -20.09 -4.17 -0.91
N ALA A 2 -19.34 -5.16 -1.40
CA ALA A 2 -17.99 -4.91 -1.92
C ALA A 2 -18.07 -4.02 -3.17
N HIS A 3 -18.89 -4.46 -4.11
CA HIS A 3 -19.15 -3.76 -5.35
C HIS A 3 -20.62 -3.34 -5.42
N ASP A 4 -20.85 -2.17 -6.01
CA ASP A 4 -22.18 -1.62 -6.26
C ASP A 4 -22.35 -1.41 -7.76
N THR A 5 -23.51 -1.82 -8.28
CA THR A 5 -23.78 -1.84 -9.72
C THR A 5 -24.94 -0.91 -10.07
N GLN A 6 -24.81 -0.16 -11.16
CA GLN A 6 -25.84 0.74 -11.68
C GLN A 6 -25.94 0.65 -13.21
N ASP A 7 -27.17 0.68 -13.73
CA ASP A 7 -27.43 0.86 -15.16
C ASP A 7 -27.25 2.33 -15.55
N VAL A 8 -26.31 2.61 -16.46
CA VAL A 8 -26.00 3.96 -16.92
C VAL A 8 -25.78 3.97 -18.42
N ALA A 9 -26.59 4.75 -19.13
CA ALA A 9 -26.43 4.98 -20.57
C ALA A 9 -26.40 3.68 -21.41
N GLY A 10 -27.17 2.65 -21.02
CA GLY A 10 -27.20 1.35 -21.69
C GLY A 10 -26.08 0.39 -21.29
N ASN A 11 -25.28 0.74 -20.28
CA ASN A 11 -24.20 -0.10 -19.75
C ASN A 11 -24.50 -0.44 -18.29
N GLU A 12 -24.03 -1.59 -17.84
CA GLU A 12 -23.95 -1.92 -16.42
C GLU A 12 -22.56 -1.47 -15.92
N VAL A 13 -22.55 -0.56 -14.94
CA VAL A 13 -21.34 -0.03 -14.32
C VAL A 13 -21.24 -0.55 -12.90
N THR A 14 -20.24 -1.38 -12.64
CA THR A 14 -19.95 -1.95 -11.33
C THR A 14 -18.73 -1.26 -10.72
N PHE A 15 -18.85 -0.78 -9.48
CA PHE A 15 -17.82 0.00 -8.81
C PHE A 15 -17.44 -0.56 -7.45
N GLY A 16 -16.13 -0.61 -7.16
CA GLY A 16 -15.57 -1.06 -5.89
C GLY A 16 -14.11 -0.65 -5.70
N GLY A 17 -13.51 -1.14 -4.60
CA GLY A 17 -12.06 -1.17 -4.46
C GLY A 17 -11.52 -2.50 -5.01
N ALA A 18 -10.34 -2.48 -5.63
CA ALA A 18 -9.60 -3.71 -5.98
C ALA A 18 -9.30 -4.56 -4.75
N ASP A 19 -8.95 -3.86 -3.65
CA ASP A 19 -8.76 -4.42 -2.32
C ASP A 19 -9.71 -3.73 -1.34
N GLU A 20 -10.31 -4.51 -0.46
CA GLU A 20 -11.27 -4.04 0.52
C GLU A 20 -10.99 -4.55 1.95
N PRO A 21 -11.32 -3.76 2.99
CA PRO A 21 -11.95 -2.43 2.92
C PRO A 21 -11.03 -1.36 2.34
N LEU A 22 -11.60 -0.26 1.83
CA LEU A 22 -10.82 0.93 1.52
C LEU A 22 -10.24 1.48 2.83
N VAL A 23 -8.93 1.73 2.85
CA VAL A 23 -8.23 2.17 4.05
C VAL A 23 -7.43 3.45 3.85
N THR A 24 -7.18 4.15 4.95
CA THR A 24 -6.28 5.31 4.99
C THR A 24 -4.80 4.89 4.89
N GLY A 25 -3.97 5.81 4.41
CA GLY A 25 -2.51 5.69 4.51
C GLY A 25 -1.86 4.64 3.61
N GLU A 26 -2.63 4.04 2.69
CA GLU A 26 -2.15 3.08 1.69
C GLU A 26 -2.57 3.51 0.29
N ARG A 27 -1.81 3.06 -0.71
CA ARG A 27 -2.25 3.16 -2.09
C ARG A 27 -3.35 2.11 -2.27
N MET A 28 -4.53 2.58 -2.66
CA MET A 28 -5.68 1.77 -3.03
C MET A 28 -5.97 1.98 -4.52
N TRP A 29 -6.70 1.05 -5.12
CA TRP A 29 -7.16 1.12 -6.50
C TRP A 29 -8.68 1.09 -6.49
N LEU A 30 -9.29 2.15 -7.02
CA LEU A 30 -10.72 2.19 -7.29
C LEU A 30 -10.97 1.55 -8.65
N GLU A 31 -11.88 0.58 -8.71
CA GLU A 31 -12.16 -0.18 -9.93
C GLU A 31 -13.57 0.08 -10.44
N PHE A 32 -13.68 0.22 -11.76
CA PHE A 32 -14.93 0.30 -12.50
C PHE A 32 -14.93 -0.80 -13.56
N GLU A 33 -15.89 -1.70 -13.49
CA GLU A 33 -16.20 -2.62 -14.58
C GLU A 33 -17.38 -2.05 -15.38
N ILE A 34 -17.21 -1.94 -16.69
CA ILE A 34 -18.21 -1.42 -17.61
C ILE A 34 -18.52 -2.50 -18.64
N VAL A 35 -19.76 -2.98 -18.65
CA VAL A 35 -20.25 -3.93 -19.63
C VAL A 35 -21.49 -3.39 -20.33
N ASP A 36 -21.67 -3.73 -21.60
CA ASP A 36 -22.90 -3.42 -22.34
C ASP A 36 -24.06 -4.20 -21.69
N ALA A 37 -25.15 -3.52 -21.34
CA ALA A 37 -26.24 -4.14 -20.58
C ALA A 37 -27.06 -5.13 -21.43
N GLU A 38 -27.02 -5.03 -22.76
CA GLU A 38 -27.73 -5.93 -23.66
C GLU A 38 -26.90 -7.17 -24.03
N SER A 39 -25.64 -6.98 -24.40
CA SER A 39 -24.76 -8.06 -24.86
C SER A 39 -23.95 -8.72 -23.74
N GLY A 40 -23.72 -8.00 -22.63
CA GLY A 40 -22.82 -8.40 -21.56
C GLY A 40 -21.34 -8.35 -21.95
N GLU A 41 -21.01 -7.71 -23.08
CA GLU A 41 -19.63 -7.58 -23.54
C GLU A 41 -18.92 -6.41 -22.83
N PRO A 42 -17.61 -6.53 -22.53
CA PRO A 42 -16.85 -5.47 -21.92
C PRO A 42 -16.76 -4.24 -22.84
N VAL A 43 -16.89 -3.06 -22.25
CA VAL A 43 -16.77 -1.78 -22.96
C VAL A 43 -15.35 -1.25 -22.79
N GLU A 44 -14.56 -1.32 -23.86
CA GLU A 44 -13.14 -0.94 -23.87
C GLU A 44 -12.91 0.47 -24.44
N ASN A 45 -11.71 1.02 -24.22
CA ASN A 45 -11.20 2.29 -24.76
C ASN A 45 -12.03 3.53 -24.41
N VAL A 46 -12.69 3.55 -23.25
CA VAL A 46 -13.49 4.71 -22.80
C VAL A 46 -12.82 5.58 -21.72
N SER A 47 -11.66 5.20 -21.20
CA SER A 47 -10.97 5.92 -20.12
C SER A 47 -10.69 7.39 -20.45
N GLU A 48 -10.27 7.70 -21.68
CA GLU A 48 -9.99 9.08 -22.11
C GLU A 48 -11.25 9.97 -22.17
N ASN A 49 -12.43 9.35 -22.21
CA ASN A 49 -13.73 10.02 -22.29
C ASN A 49 -14.46 10.05 -20.95
N LEU A 50 -13.87 9.48 -19.91
CA LEU A 50 -14.43 9.39 -18.57
C LEU A 50 -13.53 10.11 -17.58
N THR A 51 -14.15 10.68 -16.56
CA THR A 51 -13.48 11.29 -15.43
C THR A 51 -14.00 10.63 -14.17
N VAL A 52 -13.10 9.97 -13.46
CA VAL A 52 -13.33 9.51 -12.10
C VAL A 52 -12.95 10.65 -11.16
N SER A 53 -13.79 10.92 -10.17
CA SER A 53 -13.47 11.90 -9.14
C SER A 53 -13.96 11.47 -7.78
N ILE A 54 -13.27 11.88 -6.73
CA ILE A 54 -13.62 11.59 -5.34
C ILE A 54 -13.99 12.86 -4.60
N GLN A 55 -14.88 12.74 -3.63
CA GLN A 55 -15.29 13.83 -2.76
C GLN A 55 -15.55 13.31 -1.35
N LEU A 56 -14.95 13.95 -0.35
CA LEU A 56 -15.32 13.84 1.06
C LEU A 56 -16.24 15.01 1.42
N GLU A 57 -17.20 14.80 2.32
CA GLU A 57 -18.08 15.88 2.79
C GLU A 57 -17.28 17.09 3.28
N GLY A 58 -17.60 18.28 2.76
CA GLY A 58 -16.90 19.52 3.10
C GLY A 58 -15.62 19.78 2.29
N HIS A 59 -15.22 18.86 1.40
CA HIS A 59 -14.07 19.01 0.51
C HIS A 59 -14.50 19.19 -0.95
N GLU A 60 -13.63 19.83 -1.74
CA GLU A 60 -13.83 19.93 -3.18
C GLU A 60 -13.63 18.58 -3.87
N LYS A 61 -14.36 18.38 -4.96
CA LYS A 61 -14.23 17.21 -5.83
C LYS A 61 -12.84 17.20 -6.47
N THR A 62 -12.16 16.05 -6.39
CA THR A 62 -10.82 15.86 -6.94
C THR A 62 -10.84 14.78 -8.01
N ALA A 63 -10.39 15.12 -9.22
CA ALA A 63 -10.27 14.16 -10.32
C ALA A 63 -9.08 13.22 -10.12
N LEU A 64 -9.27 11.95 -10.48
CA LEU A 64 -8.25 10.92 -10.48
C LEU A 64 -7.91 10.55 -11.93
N GLU A 65 -6.64 10.26 -12.19
CA GLU A 65 -6.26 9.63 -13.45
C GLU A 65 -6.71 8.17 -13.42
N SER A 66 -7.50 7.76 -14.42
CA SER A 66 -7.94 6.38 -14.59
C SER A 66 -7.38 5.76 -15.85
N SER A 67 -7.06 4.48 -15.81
CA SER A 67 -6.59 3.71 -16.96
C SER A 67 -7.25 2.35 -17.02
N GLU A 68 -7.18 1.70 -18.19
CA GLU A 68 -7.58 0.30 -18.30
C GLU A 68 -6.70 -0.60 -17.46
N LYS A 69 -7.32 -1.58 -16.79
CA LYS A 69 -6.63 -2.60 -16.03
C LYS A 69 -6.06 -3.65 -16.98
N TYR A 70 -4.77 -3.92 -16.85
CA TYR A 70 -4.08 -4.79 -17.80
C TYR A 70 -4.61 -6.22 -17.79
N GLY A 71 -5.10 -6.68 -18.95
CA GLY A 71 -5.60 -8.05 -19.11
C GLY A 71 -7.04 -8.26 -18.65
N GLU A 72 -7.73 -7.19 -18.22
CA GLU A 72 -9.13 -7.21 -17.80
C GLU A 72 -9.93 -6.22 -18.66
N PRO A 73 -10.39 -6.63 -19.86
CA PRO A 73 -11.19 -5.80 -20.75
C PRO A 73 -12.43 -5.22 -20.05
N GLY A 74 -12.71 -3.95 -20.28
CA GLY A 74 -13.83 -3.24 -19.65
C GLY A 74 -13.63 -2.88 -18.18
N VAL A 75 -12.49 -3.24 -17.59
CA VAL A 75 -12.13 -2.85 -16.23
C VAL A 75 -11.17 -1.68 -16.25
N TYR A 76 -11.47 -0.67 -15.45
CA TYR A 76 -10.72 0.57 -15.31
C TYR A 76 -10.31 0.75 -13.86
N GLU A 77 -9.09 1.20 -13.62
CA GLU A 77 -8.55 1.46 -12.29
C GLU A 77 -8.09 2.91 -12.14
N ALA A 78 -8.34 3.47 -10.95
CA ALA A 78 -7.86 4.79 -10.56
C ALA A 78 -7.12 4.68 -9.21
N PRO A 79 -5.79 4.90 -9.16
CA PRO A 79 -5.04 4.82 -7.92
C PRO A 79 -5.31 6.04 -7.03
N VAL A 80 -5.42 5.81 -5.73
CA VAL A 80 -5.68 6.84 -4.72
C VAL A 80 -4.98 6.49 -3.40
N VAL A 81 -4.57 7.51 -2.65
CA VAL A 81 -4.18 7.35 -1.24
C VAL A 81 -5.16 8.16 -0.41
N PHE A 82 -6.02 7.48 0.36
CA PHE A 82 -6.92 8.17 1.27
C PHE A 82 -6.16 8.64 2.50
N THR A 83 -6.28 9.92 2.83
CA THR A 83 -5.62 10.51 4.01
C THR A 83 -6.55 10.64 5.20
N GLU A 84 -7.86 10.52 4.98
CA GLU A 84 -8.90 10.69 5.99
C GLU A 84 -9.89 9.53 5.87
N ALA A 85 -10.32 9.01 7.01
CA ALA A 85 -11.40 8.03 7.07
C ALA A 85 -12.75 8.75 7.00
N GLY A 86 -13.76 8.11 6.42
CA GLY A 86 -15.10 8.70 6.28
C GLY A 86 -15.85 8.19 5.07
N ASP A 87 -17.02 8.76 4.84
CA ASP A 87 -17.86 8.44 3.70
C ASP A 87 -17.51 9.34 2.51
N TYR A 88 -17.07 8.71 1.42
CA TYR A 88 -16.69 9.36 0.18
C TYR A 88 -17.76 9.11 -0.89
N VAL A 89 -17.96 10.12 -1.73
CA VAL A 89 -18.70 10.00 -2.98
C VAL A 89 -17.69 9.89 -4.11
N VAL A 90 -17.80 8.81 -4.89
CA VAL A 90 -17.01 8.60 -6.11
C VAL A 90 -17.92 8.86 -7.30
N HIS A 91 -17.54 9.82 -8.13
CA HIS A 91 -18.27 10.23 -9.30
C HIS A 91 -17.64 9.65 -10.56
N LEU A 92 -18.49 9.23 -11.48
CA LEU A 92 -18.11 8.86 -12.84
C LEU A 92 -18.88 9.76 -13.81
N GLU A 93 -18.14 10.59 -14.56
CA GLU A 93 -18.69 11.57 -15.48
C GLU A 93 -18.01 11.48 -16.84
N GLY A 94 -18.73 11.79 -17.93
CA GLY A 94 -18.16 11.85 -19.27
C GLY A 94 -19.09 11.23 -20.30
N THR A 95 -18.53 10.40 -21.19
CA THR A 95 -19.32 9.70 -22.21
C THR A 95 -18.86 8.26 -22.43
N ILE A 96 -19.82 7.34 -22.59
CA ILE A 96 -19.59 5.95 -23.03
C ILE A 96 -20.31 5.78 -24.36
N ASN A 97 -19.60 5.36 -25.42
CA ASN A 97 -20.16 5.19 -26.76
C ASN A 97 -20.92 6.43 -27.31
N GLY A 98 -20.53 7.63 -26.87
CA GLY A 98 -21.15 8.90 -27.25
C GLY A 98 -22.36 9.30 -26.42
N GLU A 99 -22.83 8.45 -25.51
CA GLU A 99 -23.93 8.73 -24.58
C GLU A 99 -23.37 9.34 -23.29
N ALA A 100 -24.06 10.34 -22.75
CA ALA A 100 -23.59 11.06 -21.57
C ALA A 100 -23.73 10.20 -20.30
N VAL A 101 -22.66 10.17 -19.50
CA VAL A 101 -22.59 9.48 -18.22
C VAL A 101 -22.41 10.50 -17.11
N HIS A 102 -23.26 10.40 -16.09
CA HIS A 102 -23.16 11.17 -14.86
C HIS A 102 -23.77 10.34 -13.74
N THR A 103 -22.94 9.59 -13.02
CA THR A 103 -23.35 8.78 -11.88
C THR A 103 -22.39 8.94 -10.71
N HIS A 104 -22.76 8.40 -9.55
CA HIS A 104 -21.93 8.34 -8.37
C HIS A 104 -22.20 7.11 -7.52
N PHE A 105 -21.24 6.80 -6.65
CA PHE A 105 -21.25 5.69 -5.71
C PHE A 105 -20.75 6.17 -4.35
N GLU A 106 -21.30 5.64 -3.26
CA GLU A 106 -20.90 5.96 -1.90
C GLU A 106 -20.01 4.84 -1.34
N LYS A 107 -18.88 5.19 -0.74
CA LYS A 107 -17.98 4.23 -0.09
C LYS A 107 -17.43 4.77 1.22
N THR A 108 -17.33 3.89 2.21
CA THR A 108 -16.68 4.20 3.48
C THR A 108 -15.21 3.81 3.43
N VAL A 109 -14.33 4.78 3.71
CA VAL A 109 -12.91 4.57 3.96
C VAL A 109 -12.69 4.39 5.46
N THR A 110 -12.05 3.29 5.84
CA THR A 110 -11.74 2.94 7.23
C THR A 110 -10.34 3.39 7.60
N ASP A 111 -10.13 3.79 8.86
CA ASP A 111 -8.77 4.04 9.34
C ASP A 111 -7.98 2.72 9.41
N ARG A 112 -6.86 2.62 8.70
CA ARG A 112 -6.03 1.41 8.67
C ARG A 112 -5.66 0.94 10.06
N ALA A 113 -5.36 1.84 10.99
CA ALA A 113 -4.93 1.50 12.35
C ALA A 113 -5.95 0.59 13.07
N THR A 114 -7.24 0.66 12.70
CA THR A 114 -8.30 -0.17 13.27
C THR A 114 -8.23 -1.64 12.84
N LEU A 115 -7.46 -1.96 11.79
CA LEU A 115 -7.31 -3.29 11.21
C LEU A 115 -5.95 -3.93 11.52
N GLU A 116 -5.01 -3.18 12.10
CA GLU A 116 -3.65 -3.66 12.37
C GLU A 116 -3.60 -4.68 13.52
N TYR A 117 -2.71 -5.69 13.39
CA TYR A 117 -2.46 -6.68 14.43
C TYR A 117 -0.95 -6.94 14.62
N PRO A 118 -0.45 -7.01 15.86
CA PRO A 118 -1.18 -6.67 17.08
C PRO A 118 -1.46 -5.15 17.08
N GLY A 119 -2.68 -4.75 17.42
CA GLY A 119 -3.09 -3.35 17.36
C GLY A 119 -2.30 -2.45 18.31
N ASP A 120 -2.59 -1.15 18.30
CA ASP A 120 -1.90 -0.11 19.09
C ASP A 120 -1.82 -0.38 20.62
N ASP A 121 -2.56 -1.38 21.13
CA ASP A 121 -2.48 -1.88 22.50
C ASP A 121 -1.21 -2.72 22.81
N ALA A 122 -0.40 -3.10 21.81
CA ALA A 122 0.79 -3.92 22.02
C ALA A 122 1.95 -3.18 22.72
N GLN A 123 1.85 -1.87 22.91
CA GLN A 123 2.84 -1.07 23.65
C GLN A 123 2.19 -0.13 24.67
N SER A 124 1.53 -0.68 25.69
CA SER A 124 1.28 0.05 26.94
C SER A 124 1.26 -0.90 28.15
N SER A 125 2.45 -1.09 28.75
CA SER A 125 2.81 -1.63 30.09
C SER A 125 3.98 -2.61 29.94
N ALA A 126 5.20 -2.46 30.44
CA ALA A 126 5.82 -1.67 31.51
C ALA A 126 7.34 -1.56 31.20
N GLY A 127 8.16 -0.63 31.67
CA GLY A 127 8.03 0.49 32.58
C GLY A 127 9.39 1.22 32.55
N SER A 128 9.37 2.53 32.68
CA SER A 128 10.52 3.38 32.93
C SER A 128 10.98 3.21 34.39
N ASP A 129 12.22 2.77 34.62
CA ASP A 129 13.10 2.96 35.81
C ASP A 129 14.15 1.82 35.76
N GLU A 130 15.48 2.00 35.78
CA GLU A 130 16.32 3.02 36.38
C GLU A 130 17.55 3.30 35.49
N SER A 131 17.90 4.57 35.36
CA SER A 131 19.28 4.98 35.12
C SER A 131 20.08 4.75 36.41
N GLN A 132 20.96 3.75 36.47
CA GLN A 132 22.03 3.72 37.46
C GLN A 132 23.33 4.17 36.81
N SER A 133 23.59 5.48 36.85
CA SER A 133 24.95 5.98 36.92
C SER A 133 25.34 6.02 38.39
N ASP A 134 26.30 5.19 38.79
CA ASP A 134 27.20 5.56 39.89
C ASP A 134 28.60 5.02 39.59
N GLY A 135 29.52 5.96 39.38
CA GLY A 135 30.91 5.68 39.11
C GLY A 135 31.66 5.33 40.39
N ASN A 136 32.53 4.34 40.32
CA ASN A 136 33.72 4.31 41.15
C ASN A 136 34.86 3.61 40.39
N GLU A 137 35.77 4.44 39.89
CA GLU A 137 37.09 4.02 39.45
C GLU A 137 37.81 3.27 40.58
N THR A 138 38.51 2.17 40.26
CA THR A 138 39.88 1.88 40.73
C THR A 138 40.34 0.54 40.16
N GLN A 139 41.36 0.63 39.31
CA GLN A 139 42.21 -0.46 38.90
C GLN A 139 42.90 -1.07 40.14
N SER A 140 42.87 -2.39 40.30
CA SER A 140 44.02 -3.15 40.85
C SER A 140 43.78 -4.65 40.73
N ALA A 141 44.71 -5.30 40.04
CA ALA A 141 44.81 -6.74 39.91
C ALA A 141 45.10 -7.41 41.26
N SER A 142 44.44 -8.53 41.54
CA SER A 142 44.94 -9.54 42.47
C SER A 142 44.98 -10.89 41.78
N PHE A 143 46.16 -11.14 41.21
CA PHE A 143 46.66 -12.46 40.83
C PHE A 143 46.74 -13.33 42.10
N ALA A 144 46.03 -14.46 42.13
CA ALA A 144 46.38 -15.56 43.01
C ALA A 144 47.63 -16.24 42.40
N SER A 145 48.72 -16.23 43.17
CA SER A 145 50.02 -16.74 42.76
C SER A 145 49.99 -18.22 42.38
N ALA A 146 50.20 -18.53 41.10
CA ALA A 146 50.96 -19.68 40.65
C ALA A 146 51.29 -19.53 39.16
N THR A 147 52.58 -19.31 38.88
CA THR A 147 53.25 -19.31 37.58
C THR A 147 52.75 -20.38 36.61
N THR A 148 52.46 -20.02 35.36
CA THR A 148 53.00 -20.66 34.12
C THR A 148 52.63 -19.83 32.89
N THR A 149 53.66 -19.46 32.14
CA THR A 149 53.67 -18.82 30.81
C THR A 149 53.13 -19.77 29.74
N ALA A 150 52.25 -19.32 28.84
CA ALA A 150 52.20 -19.79 27.44
C ALA A 150 51.31 -18.90 26.55
N VAL A 151 51.89 -18.48 25.42
CA VAL A 151 51.30 -17.73 24.30
C VAL A 151 50.54 -18.69 23.37
N ALA A 152 49.43 -18.27 22.75
CA ALA A 152 49.04 -18.75 21.42
C ALA A 152 48.08 -17.79 20.69
N VAL A 153 48.40 -17.59 19.40
CA VAL A 153 47.85 -16.68 18.39
C VAL A 153 46.63 -17.28 17.68
N GLY A 154 45.72 -16.44 17.19
CA GLY A 154 44.70 -16.84 16.20
C GLY A 154 43.99 -15.65 15.54
N ILE A 155 44.56 -15.13 14.45
CA ILE A 155 43.92 -14.20 13.49
C ILE A 155 43.46 -15.03 12.27
N VAL A 156 42.49 -14.49 11.51
CA VAL A 156 42.07 -14.78 10.11
C VAL A 156 40.69 -15.45 10.03
N GLY A 157 39.73 -14.96 9.24
CA GLY A 157 39.78 -13.89 8.25
C GLY A 157 38.40 -13.58 7.64
N ILE A 158 38.27 -12.36 7.13
CA ILE A 158 37.11 -11.82 6.40
C ILE A 158 37.35 -11.93 4.89
N ALA A 159 36.32 -12.44 4.20
CA ALA A 159 35.82 -12.19 2.84
C ALA A 159 36.78 -11.93 1.66
N ALA A 160 36.51 -12.55 0.51
CA ALA A 160 35.93 -11.85 -0.66
C ALA A 160 35.87 -12.73 -1.93
N ALA A 161 34.66 -12.77 -2.51
CA ALA A 161 34.32 -12.75 -3.93
C ALA A 161 35.28 -13.38 -4.95
N GLY A 162 34.91 -14.56 -5.44
CA GLY A 162 35.31 -15.03 -6.75
C GLY A 162 34.35 -14.54 -7.82
N VAL A 163 34.87 -13.98 -8.92
CA VAL A 163 34.53 -14.25 -10.33
C VAL A 163 35.48 -13.38 -11.16
N MET A 164 36.43 -13.97 -11.87
CA MET A 164 37.09 -13.28 -12.98
C MET A 164 37.42 -14.25 -14.13
N VAL A 165 36.47 -14.27 -15.07
CA VAL A 165 36.65 -14.21 -16.54
C VAL A 165 38.00 -14.70 -17.07
N LEU A 166 37.95 -15.88 -17.69
CA LEU A 166 39.02 -16.46 -18.49
C LEU A 166 39.02 -15.85 -19.91
N CYS A 167 40.00 -14.99 -20.17
CA CYS A 167 40.51 -14.62 -21.49
C CYS A 167 42.03 -14.45 -21.30
N ARG A 168 42.97 -14.83 -22.17
CA ARG A 168 42.96 -15.47 -23.49
C ARG A 168 44.45 -15.62 -23.86
N ARG A 169 44.82 -16.76 -24.47
CA ARG A 169 45.95 -17.00 -25.39
C ARG A 169 47.39 -16.62 -24.97
N ARG A 170 48.29 -17.59 -25.16
CA ARG A 170 49.30 -17.53 -26.24
C ARG A 170 49.39 -18.88 -26.91
#